data_AF-A0A933TQ07-F1
#
_entry.id   AF-A0A933TQ07-F1
#
_cell.length_a   1.000
_cell.length_b   1.000
_cell.length_c   1.000
_cell.angle_alpha   90.00
_cell.angle_beta   90.00
_cell.angle_gamma   90.00
#
_symmetry.space_group_name_H-M   'P 1'
#
loop_
_entity.id
_entity.type
_entity.pdbx_description
1 polymer ?
#
loop_
_entity_poly.entity_id
_entity_poly.type
_entity_poly.pdbx_seq_one_letter_code
_entity_poly.pdbx_strand_id
1 'polypeptide(L)'
;MNEPLTLHWESTGHYRSAMLMPDLFGGWVLVTTTGERDRRASRVRQQIMDSYEDGVAALNRLRHRRRREGYALRAASFTALEGFDTHAESVRAAETYALLRLFTAWDLGVEEQAALLDLDPRALDRLQDGQALRDDATLLARATHLLAINKALRLRFGADAKLKCDWLRRPCPSLQGQTPLAAMQESFQALAGLRERLGVEADQARGCQR
;
A
#
# COMPACT_ATOMS: atom_id res chain seq x y z
N MET A 1 -9.89 10.62 -11.75
CA MET A 1 -9.06 9.67 -10.96
C MET A 1 -7.63 10.09 -11.23
N ASN A 2 -6.87 10.52 -10.23
CA ASN A 2 -5.51 11.04 -10.48
C ASN A 2 -4.57 9.87 -10.77
N GLU A 3 -3.71 10.02 -11.78
CA GLU A 3 -2.91 8.93 -12.32
C GLU A 3 -1.51 8.89 -11.67
N PRO A 4 -0.93 7.70 -11.45
CA PRO A 4 0.45 7.57 -11.03
C PRO A 4 1.42 8.21 -12.03
N LEU A 5 2.46 8.88 -11.53
CA LEU A 5 3.45 9.57 -12.36
C LEU A 5 4.84 9.01 -12.11
N THR A 6 5.54 8.63 -13.19
CA THR A 6 6.92 8.15 -13.12
C THR A 6 7.86 9.04 -13.94
N LEU A 7 8.98 9.42 -13.32
CA LEU A 7 10.06 10.17 -13.95
C LEU A 7 11.36 9.36 -13.85
N HIS A 8 12.06 9.21 -14.97
CA HIS A 8 13.37 8.55 -15.05
C HIS A 8 14.43 9.51 -15.58
N TRP A 9 15.54 9.62 -14.86
CA TRP A 9 16.66 10.49 -15.17
C TRP A 9 17.97 9.70 -15.23
N GLU A 10 18.86 10.10 -16.13
CA GLU A 10 20.17 9.48 -16.30
C GLU A 10 21.30 10.50 -16.39
N SER A 11 22.49 10.06 -15.98
CA SER A 11 23.78 10.74 -16.15
C SER A 11 24.85 9.73 -16.59
N THR A 12 26.11 10.19 -16.71
CA THR A 12 27.25 9.42 -17.24
C THR A 12 27.58 8.12 -16.49
N GLY A 13 27.01 7.88 -15.30
CA GLY A 13 27.19 6.61 -14.56
C GLY A 13 26.06 6.26 -13.58
N HIS A 14 25.04 7.10 -13.47
CA HIS A 14 23.97 6.94 -12.47
C HIS A 14 22.60 7.09 -13.10
N TYR A 15 21.64 6.35 -12.57
CA TYR A 15 20.22 6.54 -12.85
C TYR A 15 19.49 6.98 -11.58
N ARG A 16 18.42 7.74 -11.79
CA ARG A 16 17.49 8.13 -10.73
C ARG A 16 16.08 8.00 -11.26
N SER A 17 15.21 7.36 -10.49
CA SER A 17 13.78 7.35 -10.79
C SER A 17 12.99 7.96 -9.64
N ALA A 18 11.83 8.50 -9.96
CA ALA A 18 10.83 8.89 -8.99
C ALA A 18 9.46 8.46 -9.47
N MET A 19 8.69 7.88 -8.56
CA MET A 19 7.35 7.38 -8.81
C MET A 19 6.42 7.94 -7.75
N LEU A 20 5.39 8.66 -8.19
CA LEU A 20 4.29 9.12 -7.35
C LEU A 20 3.12 8.18 -7.57
N MET A 21 2.68 7.50 -6.52
CA MET A 21 1.56 6.56 -6.57
C MET A 21 0.59 6.81 -5.41
N PRO A 22 -0.71 6.54 -5.60
CA PRO A 22 -1.66 6.57 -4.50
C PRO A 22 -1.26 5.51 -3.48
N ASP A 23 -1.32 5.87 -2.19
CA ASP A 23 -1.17 4.90 -1.13
C ASP A 23 -2.50 4.19 -0.85
N LEU A 24 -2.45 3.04 -0.17
CA LEU A 24 -3.64 2.26 0.17
C LEU A 24 -4.50 2.94 1.26
N PHE A 25 -4.06 4.10 1.76
CA PHE A 25 -4.70 4.94 2.78
C PHE A 25 -5.20 6.27 2.21
N GLY A 26 -5.22 6.42 0.88
CA GLY A 26 -5.72 7.59 0.14
C GLY A 26 -4.92 8.87 0.34
N GLY A 27 -3.71 8.77 0.86
CA GLY A 27 -2.63 9.70 0.60
C GLY A 27 -1.85 9.27 -0.64
N TRP A 28 -0.64 9.81 -0.77
CA TRP A 28 0.26 9.53 -1.89
C TRP A 28 1.65 9.20 -1.38
N VAL A 29 2.37 8.35 -2.09
CA VAL A 29 3.77 8.06 -1.78
C VAL A 29 4.63 8.41 -2.97
N LEU A 30 5.67 9.21 -2.71
CA LEU A 30 6.76 9.48 -3.63
C LEU A 30 7.91 8.53 -3.32
N VAL A 31 8.11 7.55 -4.18
CA VAL A 31 9.25 6.65 -4.14
C VAL A 31 10.34 7.22 -5.02
N THR A 32 11.56 7.34 -4.51
CA THR A 32 12.74 7.75 -5.29
C THR A 32 13.79 6.66 -5.22
N THR A 33 14.28 6.22 -6.38
CA THR A 33 15.35 5.24 -6.48
C THR A 33 16.59 5.91 -7.06
N THR A 34 17.75 5.62 -6.50
CA THR A 34 19.05 6.07 -7.00
C THR A 34 19.93 4.85 -7.18
N GLY A 35 20.57 4.69 -8.33
CA GLY A 35 21.49 3.58 -8.57
C GLY A 35 22.62 3.94 -9.51
N GLU A 36 23.67 3.12 -9.47
CA GLU A 36 24.78 3.13 -10.42
C GLU A 36 24.43 2.18 -11.58
N ARG A 37 24.77 2.53 -12.82
CA ARG A 37 24.44 1.68 -13.99
C ARG A 37 25.12 0.31 -13.95
N ASP A 38 26.28 0.21 -13.30
CA ASP A 38 27.12 -0.99 -13.32
C ASP A 38 27.12 -1.78 -12.00
N ARG A 39 26.34 -1.35 -10.98
CA ARG A 39 26.22 -2.08 -9.70
C ARG A 39 24.77 -2.44 -9.42
N ARG A 40 24.55 -3.64 -8.86
CA ARG A 40 23.22 -4.10 -8.39
C ARG A 40 22.68 -3.32 -7.18
N ALA A 41 23.44 -2.38 -6.62
CA ALA A 41 23.04 -1.62 -5.44
C ALA A 41 22.17 -0.41 -5.83
N SER A 42 20.91 -0.44 -5.39
CA SER A 42 19.95 0.65 -5.59
C SER A 42 19.51 1.16 -4.22
N ARG A 43 19.54 2.48 -4.02
CA ARG A 43 19.01 3.11 -2.81
C ARG A 43 17.60 3.59 -3.08
N VAL A 44 16.63 3.03 -2.37
CA VAL A 44 15.23 3.45 -2.40
C VAL A 44 14.97 4.37 -1.21
N ARG A 45 14.26 5.47 -1.45
CA ARG A 45 13.73 6.37 -0.41
C ARG A 45 12.27 6.63 -0.69
N GLN A 46 11.43 6.47 0.33
CA GLN A 46 10.00 6.72 0.26
C GLN A 46 9.66 7.98 1.04
N GLN A 47 8.70 8.76 0.55
CA GLN A 47 8.15 9.91 1.26
C GLN A 47 6.63 9.92 1.10
N ILE A 48 5.93 9.96 2.23
CA ILE A 48 4.47 10.05 2.28
C ILE A 48 4.04 11.51 2.04
N MET A 49 2.94 11.68 1.33
CA MET A 49 2.34 12.95 0.97
C MET A 49 0.85 12.92 1.32
N ASP A 50 0.35 14.04 1.83
CA ASP A 50 -1.05 14.16 2.26
C ASP A 50 -2.02 14.29 1.08
N SER A 51 -1.54 14.77 -0.08
CA SER A 51 -2.33 14.95 -1.30
C SER A 51 -1.56 14.64 -2.58
N TYR A 52 -2.29 14.53 -3.70
CA TYR A 52 -1.70 14.34 -5.03
C TYR A 52 -0.91 15.59 -5.44
N GLU A 53 -1.48 16.76 -5.16
CA GLU A 53 -0.94 18.07 -5.45
C GLU A 53 0.42 18.27 -4.77
N ASP A 54 0.54 17.84 -3.51
CA ASP A 54 1.81 17.85 -2.77
C ASP A 54 2.86 16.93 -3.40
N GLY A 55 2.42 15.74 -3.84
CA GLY A 55 3.24 14.80 -4.57
C GLY A 55 3.75 15.35 -5.90
N VAL A 56 2.89 15.99 -6.68
CA VAL A 56 3.24 16.64 -7.95
C VAL A 56 4.20 17.81 -7.70
N ALA A 57 3.95 18.63 -6.68
CA ALA A 57 4.85 19.71 -6.29
C ALA A 57 6.23 19.17 -5.88
N ALA A 58 6.28 18.05 -5.16
CA ALA A 58 7.53 17.38 -4.79
C ALA A 58 8.27 16.82 -6.02
N LEU A 59 7.55 16.20 -6.97
CA LEU A 59 8.11 15.75 -8.25
C LEU A 59 8.69 16.91 -9.06
N ASN A 60 8.00 18.05 -9.12
CA ASN A 60 8.48 19.23 -9.83
C ASN A 60 9.75 19.81 -9.20
N ARG A 61 9.81 19.91 -7.86
CA ARG A 61 11.03 20.29 -7.13
C ARG A 61 12.18 19.32 -7.44
N LEU A 62 11.91 18.02 -7.48
CA LEU A 62 12.89 17.00 -7.82
C LEU A 62 13.40 17.18 -9.25
N ARG A 63 12.50 17.37 -10.22
CA ARG A 63 12.84 17.60 -11.63
C ARG A 63 13.77 18.80 -11.81
N HIS A 64 13.43 19.93 -11.17
CA HIS A 64 14.27 21.14 -11.23
C HIS A 64 15.65 20.91 -10.63
N ARG A 65 15.72 20.23 -9.48
CA ARG A 65 16.99 19.88 -8.84
C ARG A 65 17.86 18.99 -9.75
N ARG A 66 17.28 17.94 -10.34
CA ARG A 66 18.02 16.99 -11.20
C ARG A 66 18.58 17.65 -12.46
N ARG A 67 17.83 18.57 -13.09
CA ARG A 67 18.33 19.35 -14.22
C ARG A 67 19.54 20.20 -13.82
N ARG A 68 19.55 20.82 -12.64
CA ARG A 68 20.69 21.60 -12.13
C ARG A 68 21.92 20.74 -11.84
N GLU A 69 21.71 19.48 -11.47
CA GLU A 69 22.77 18.49 -11.24
C GLU A 69 23.28 17.81 -12.53
N GLY A 70 22.80 18.23 -13.71
CA GLY A 70 23.26 17.70 -15.00
C GLY A 70 22.61 16.39 -15.44
N TYR A 71 21.52 15.96 -14.80
CA TYR A 71 20.76 14.79 -15.25
C TYR A 71 19.84 15.15 -16.42
N ALA A 72 19.77 14.26 -17.42
CA ALA A 72 18.80 14.33 -18.49
C ALA A 72 17.56 13.51 -18.13
N LEU A 73 16.35 14.07 -18.35
CA LEU A 73 15.09 13.33 -18.25
C LEU A 73 14.99 12.40 -19.46
N ARG A 74 14.86 11.11 -19.23
CA ARG A 74 14.80 10.07 -20.26
C ARG A 74 13.38 9.60 -20.55
N ALA A 75 12.58 9.47 -19.51
CA ALA A 75 11.19 9.12 -19.62
C ALA A 75 10.38 9.91 -18.60
N ALA A 76 9.24 10.44 -19.06
CA ALA A 76 8.14 10.84 -18.21
C ALA A 76 6.94 10.03 -18.71
N SER A 77 6.52 9.05 -17.92
CA SER A 77 5.42 8.17 -18.28
C SER A 77 4.39 8.17 -17.16
N PHE A 78 3.12 8.17 -17.57
CA PHE A 78 2.09 7.46 -16.83
C PHE A 78 2.49 6.00 -16.96
N THR A 79 2.74 5.31 -15.84
CA THR A 79 3.38 4.00 -15.82
C THR A 79 2.83 3.11 -16.95
N ALA A 80 3.66 2.82 -17.96
CA ALA A 80 3.43 1.63 -18.76
C ALA A 80 3.65 0.49 -17.77
N LEU A 81 2.58 -0.16 -17.33
CA LEU A 81 2.60 -1.29 -16.38
C LEU A 81 3.32 -2.51 -16.97
N GLU A 82 3.84 -2.41 -18.19
CA GLU A 82 4.64 -3.43 -18.85
C GLU A 82 5.94 -3.67 -18.06
N GLY A 83 6.04 -4.86 -17.46
CA GLY A 83 7.21 -5.28 -16.69
C GLY A 83 7.21 -4.85 -15.21
N PHE A 84 6.11 -4.31 -14.68
CA PHE A 84 6.00 -4.09 -13.24
C PHE A 84 5.85 -5.43 -12.51
N ASP A 85 6.92 -5.85 -11.84
CA ASP A 85 6.88 -7.01 -10.95
C ASP A 85 6.19 -6.64 -9.63
N THR A 86 4.94 -7.09 -9.47
CA THR A 86 4.15 -6.91 -8.25
C THR A 86 4.76 -7.62 -7.04
N HIS A 87 5.65 -8.58 -7.28
CA HIS A 87 6.35 -9.33 -6.25
C HIS A 87 7.73 -8.76 -5.95
N ALA A 88 8.19 -7.70 -6.62
CA ALA A 88 9.52 -7.13 -6.34
C ALA A 88 9.67 -6.75 -4.86
N GLU A 89 10.86 -6.95 -4.28
CA GLU A 89 11.12 -6.70 -2.85
C GLU A 89 10.74 -5.28 -2.41
N SER A 90 10.98 -4.27 -3.26
CA SER A 90 10.58 -2.89 -2.98
C SER A 90 9.06 -2.68 -2.92
N VAL A 91 8.29 -3.45 -3.70
CA VAL A 91 6.82 -3.42 -3.68
C VAL A 91 6.31 -4.10 -2.41
N ARG A 92 6.85 -5.28 -2.08
CA ARG A 92 6.53 -6.00 -0.83
C ARG A 92 6.89 -5.18 0.41
N ALA A 93 8.01 -4.45 0.38
CA ALA A 93 8.38 -3.52 1.46
C ALA A 93 7.32 -2.41 1.63
N ALA A 94 6.90 -1.78 0.54
CA ALA A 94 5.84 -0.76 0.59
C ALA A 94 4.51 -1.33 1.11
N GLU A 95 4.15 -2.55 0.68
CA GLU A 95 2.98 -3.27 1.19
C GLU A 95 3.09 -3.57 2.69
N THR A 96 4.29 -3.94 3.16
CA THR A 96 4.58 -4.15 4.59
C THR A 96 4.30 -2.88 5.41
N TYR A 97 4.85 -1.74 4.99
CA TYR A 97 4.59 -0.47 5.67
C TYR A 97 3.12 -0.09 5.64
N ALA A 98 2.43 -0.36 4.53
CA ALA A 98 1.01 -0.15 4.43
C ALA A 98 0.26 -1.01 5.46
N LEU A 99 0.58 -2.30 5.60
CA LEU A 99 -0.04 -3.16 6.61
C LEU A 99 0.24 -2.71 8.05
N LEU A 100 1.46 -2.32 8.39
CA LEU A 100 1.77 -1.87 9.76
C LEU A 100 0.97 -0.60 10.13
N ARG A 101 0.79 0.31 9.17
CA ARG A 101 -0.10 1.47 9.32
C ARG A 101 -1.56 1.04 9.47
N LEU A 102 -1.99 0.02 8.74
CA LEU A 102 -3.33 -0.53 8.85
C LEU A 102 -3.58 -1.03 10.27
N PHE A 103 -2.67 -1.86 10.79
CA PHE A 103 -2.78 -2.44 12.11
C PHE A 103 -2.81 -1.39 13.21
N THR A 104 -1.99 -0.34 13.07
CA THR A 104 -2.04 0.82 13.97
C THR A 104 -3.39 1.54 13.88
N ALA A 105 -3.89 1.78 12.67
CA ALA A 105 -5.16 2.48 12.47
C ALA A 105 -6.39 1.68 12.92
N TRP A 106 -6.29 0.35 12.96
CA TRP A 106 -7.31 -0.57 13.46
C TRP A 106 -7.16 -0.88 14.96
N ASP A 107 -6.09 -0.35 15.59
CA ASP A 107 -5.75 -0.58 16.99
C ASP A 107 -5.57 -2.06 17.32
N LEU A 108 -4.84 -2.80 16.47
CA LEU A 108 -4.65 -4.25 16.63
C LEU A 108 -3.42 -4.59 17.46
N GLY A 109 -3.58 -5.55 18.38
CA GLY A 109 -2.49 -6.15 19.15
C GLY A 109 -1.65 -7.11 18.31
N VAL A 110 -0.46 -7.45 18.81
CA VAL A 110 0.51 -8.32 18.10
C VAL A 110 -0.08 -9.67 17.71
N GLU A 111 -0.82 -10.31 18.62
CA GLU A 111 -1.48 -11.61 18.36
C GLU A 111 -2.52 -11.51 17.24
N GLU A 112 -3.28 -10.41 17.20
CA GLU A 112 -4.29 -10.20 16.17
C GLU A 112 -3.64 -9.98 14.80
N GLN A 113 -2.56 -9.20 14.75
CA GLN A 113 -1.77 -8.97 13.53
C GLN A 113 -1.18 -10.28 13.01
N ALA A 114 -0.62 -11.09 13.90
CA ALA A 114 -0.01 -12.38 13.58
C ALA A 114 -1.05 -13.35 13.01
N ALA A 115 -2.22 -13.44 13.65
CA ALA A 115 -3.33 -14.27 13.19
C ALA A 115 -3.86 -13.85 11.80
N LEU A 116 -3.97 -12.55 11.53
CA LEU A 116 -4.42 -12.05 10.22
C LEU A 116 -3.45 -12.40 9.09
N LEU A 117 -2.15 -12.36 9.37
CA LEU A 117 -1.09 -12.67 8.42
C LEU A 117 -0.70 -14.16 8.38
N ASP A 118 -1.22 -14.97 9.30
CA ASP A 118 -0.84 -16.39 9.45
C ASP A 118 0.67 -16.56 9.73
N LEU A 119 1.16 -15.71 10.63
CA LEU A 119 2.57 -15.66 11.03
C LEU A 119 2.73 -15.98 12.51
N ASP A 120 3.92 -16.44 12.88
CA ASP A 120 4.34 -16.44 14.29
C ASP A 120 4.50 -14.99 14.77
N PRO A 121 4.05 -14.62 15.99
CA PRO A 121 4.20 -13.27 16.53
C PRO A 121 5.63 -12.72 16.45
N ARG A 122 6.66 -13.55 16.61
CA ARG A 122 8.08 -13.14 16.53
C ARG A 122 8.50 -12.76 15.11
N ALA A 123 7.77 -13.23 14.09
CA ALA A 123 8.02 -12.83 12.72
C ALA A 123 7.58 -11.38 12.45
N LEU A 124 6.69 -10.81 13.27
CA LEU A 124 6.26 -9.41 13.15
C LEU A 124 7.36 -8.42 13.53
N ASP A 125 8.24 -8.76 14.48
CA ASP A 125 9.35 -7.89 14.89
C ASP A 125 10.21 -7.49 13.67
N ARG A 126 10.50 -8.45 12.79
CA ARG A 126 11.26 -8.21 11.56
C ARG A 126 10.56 -7.27 10.59
N LEU A 127 9.23 -7.35 10.52
CA LEU A 127 8.44 -6.44 9.68
C LEU A 127 8.47 -5.02 10.27
N GLN A 128 8.40 -4.90 11.59
CA GLN A 128 8.53 -3.61 12.29
C GLN A 128 9.93 -3.00 12.12
N ASP A 129 10.96 -3.84 12.03
CA ASP A 129 12.34 -3.43 11.68
C ASP A 129 12.52 -3.08 10.19
N GLY A 130 11.45 -3.15 9.39
CA GLY A 130 11.43 -2.71 8.00
C GLY A 130 11.80 -3.79 6.98
N GLN A 131 11.82 -5.07 7.36
CA GLN A 131 11.93 -6.15 6.38
C GLN A 131 10.66 -6.24 5.53
N ALA A 132 10.83 -6.51 4.24
CA ALA A 132 9.71 -6.78 3.35
C ALA A 132 9.01 -8.10 3.72
N LEU A 133 7.70 -8.18 3.46
CA LEU A 133 6.99 -9.45 3.40
C LEU A 133 7.77 -10.43 2.53
N ARG A 134 7.78 -11.70 2.94
CA ARG A 134 8.35 -12.78 2.14
C ARG A 134 7.57 -12.91 0.84
N ASP A 135 8.24 -13.38 -0.20
CA ASP A 135 7.59 -13.71 -1.46
C ASP A 135 6.84 -15.04 -1.34
N ASP A 136 5.75 -15.00 -0.58
CA ASP A 136 4.88 -16.13 -0.30
C ASP A 136 3.47 -15.78 -0.79
N ALA A 137 2.94 -16.58 -1.71
CA ALA A 137 1.69 -16.28 -2.41
C ALA A 137 0.51 -16.11 -1.44
N THR A 138 0.45 -16.93 -0.39
CA THR A 138 -0.65 -16.88 0.60
C THR A 138 -0.53 -15.64 1.48
N LEU A 139 0.67 -15.32 1.97
CA LEU A 139 0.95 -14.13 2.77
C LEU A 139 0.63 -12.85 1.99
N LEU A 140 1.08 -12.76 0.74
CA LEU A 140 0.82 -11.61 -0.13
C LEU A 140 -0.66 -11.49 -0.48
N ALA A 141 -1.36 -12.60 -0.69
CA ALA A 141 -2.81 -12.57 -0.90
C ALA A 141 -3.57 -12.08 0.36
N ARG A 142 -3.17 -12.54 1.57
CA ARG A 142 -3.73 -12.03 2.84
C ARG A 142 -3.50 -10.52 2.98
N ALA A 143 -2.28 -10.06 2.73
CA ALA A 143 -1.92 -8.64 2.75
C ALA A 143 -2.84 -7.82 1.82
N THR A 144 -2.96 -8.26 0.58
CA THR A 144 -3.82 -7.64 -0.43
C THR A 144 -5.29 -7.61 0.01
N HIS A 145 -5.82 -8.69 0.60
CA HIS A 145 -7.20 -8.72 1.09
C HIS A 145 -7.44 -7.73 2.24
N LEU A 146 -6.54 -7.66 3.22
CA LEU A 146 -6.63 -6.72 4.34
C LEU A 146 -6.64 -5.26 3.86
N LEU A 147 -5.76 -4.93 2.93
CA LEU A 147 -5.67 -3.59 2.34
C LEU A 147 -6.91 -3.25 1.50
N ALA A 148 -7.48 -4.22 0.78
CA ALA A 148 -8.73 -4.05 0.05
C ALA A 148 -9.93 -3.85 0.99
N ILE A 149 -9.99 -4.56 2.12
CA ILE A 149 -11.01 -4.35 3.17
C ILE A 149 -10.89 -2.93 3.71
N ASN A 150 -9.69 -2.48 4.07
CA ASN A 150 -9.47 -1.11 4.53
C ASN A 150 -9.96 -0.07 3.51
N LYS A 151 -9.65 -0.28 2.23
CA LYS A 151 -10.12 0.59 1.14
C LYS A 151 -11.66 0.65 1.12
N ALA A 152 -12.35 -0.48 1.23
CA ALA A 152 -13.81 -0.50 1.28
C ALA A 152 -14.37 0.22 2.53
N LEU A 153 -13.78 0.00 3.70
CA LEU A 153 -14.17 0.70 4.93
C LEU A 153 -13.96 2.21 4.84
N ARG A 154 -12.92 2.67 4.14
CA ARG A 154 -12.70 4.10 3.89
C ARG A 154 -13.74 4.70 2.95
N LEU A 155 -14.22 3.94 1.97
CA LEU A 155 -15.33 4.39 1.12
C LEU A 155 -16.64 4.50 1.90
N ARG A 156 -16.84 3.60 2.85
CA ARG A 156 -18.05 3.54 3.68
C ARG A 156 -18.07 4.57 4.82
N PHE A 157 -16.95 4.74 5.52
CA PHE A 157 -16.85 5.54 6.76
C PHE A 157 -15.96 6.78 6.64
N GLY A 158 -15.37 7.03 5.46
CA GLY A 158 -14.49 8.17 5.24
C GLY A 158 -13.20 8.09 6.06
N ALA A 159 -12.79 9.22 6.64
CA ALA A 159 -11.57 9.33 7.45
C ALA A 159 -11.74 8.89 8.91
N ASP A 160 -12.97 8.63 9.38
CA ASP A 160 -13.23 8.29 10.79
C ASP A 160 -12.57 6.96 11.17
N ALA A 161 -11.53 7.02 11.99
CA ALA A 161 -10.80 5.84 12.45
C ALA A 161 -11.59 5.07 13.51
N LYS A 162 -12.35 5.77 14.36
CA LYS A 162 -13.13 5.15 15.44
C LYS A 162 -14.23 4.27 14.87
N LEU A 163 -14.96 4.75 13.86
CA LEU A 163 -16.00 3.94 13.22
C LEU A 163 -15.45 2.66 12.57
N LYS A 164 -14.23 2.70 12.03
CA LYS A 164 -13.58 1.50 11.47
C LYS A 164 -13.18 0.52 12.58
N CYS A 165 -12.59 1.01 13.66
CA CYS A 165 -12.23 0.20 14.82
C CYS A 165 -13.46 -0.43 15.48
N ASP A 166 -14.54 0.34 15.64
CA ASP A 166 -15.80 -0.14 16.21
C ASP A 166 -16.44 -1.19 15.31
N TRP A 167 -16.41 -0.99 13.99
CA TRP A 167 -16.93 -1.96 13.03
C TRP A 167 -16.22 -3.32 13.12
N LEU A 168 -14.89 -3.33 13.28
CA LEU A 168 -14.11 -4.56 13.40
C LEU A 168 -14.48 -5.39 14.63
N ARG A 169 -14.91 -4.73 15.72
CA ARG A 169 -15.17 -5.34 17.02
C ARG A 169 -16.65 -5.58 17.28
N ARG A 170 -17.55 -5.02 16.48
CA ARG A 170 -18.99 -5.16 16.67
C ARG A 170 -19.50 -6.45 16.03
N PRO A 171 -20.30 -7.27 16.75
CA PRO A 171 -21.02 -8.40 16.17
C PRO A 171 -21.81 -8.01 14.93
N CYS A 172 -21.63 -8.76 13.85
CA CYS A 172 -22.29 -8.49 12.58
C CYS A 172 -23.31 -9.59 12.25
N PRO A 173 -24.60 -9.27 12.06
CA PRO A 173 -25.61 -10.27 11.70
C PRO A 173 -25.29 -11.02 10.40
N SER A 174 -24.68 -10.35 9.42
CA SER A 174 -24.25 -10.98 8.16
C SER A 174 -23.04 -11.91 8.30
N LEU A 175 -22.43 -11.95 9.49
CA LEU A 175 -21.38 -12.88 9.90
C LEU A 175 -21.89 -13.83 11.00
N GLN A 176 -23.20 -14.10 11.03
CA GLN A 176 -23.82 -14.99 12.03
C GLN A 176 -23.53 -14.55 13.48
N GLY A 177 -23.40 -13.24 13.71
CA GLY A 177 -23.11 -12.67 15.03
C GLY A 177 -21.61 -12.63 15.39
N GLN A 178 -20.71 -13.15 14.54
CA GLN A 178 -19.28 -12.95 14.73
C GLN A 178 -18.87 -11.49 14.43
N THR A 179 -17.75 -11.06 15.01
CA THR A 179 -17.13 -9.78 14.66
C THR A 179 -16.38 -9.93 13.33
N PRO A 180 -16.26 -8.86 12.53
CA PRO A 180 -15.44 -8.91 11.32
C PRO A 180 -13.99 -9.32 11.57
N LEU A 181 -13.39 -8.89 12.69
CA LEU A 181 -12.03 -9.29 13.05
C LEU A 181 -11.91 -10.81 13.26
N ALA A 182 -12.82 -11.41 14.01
CA ALA A 182 -12.83 -12.86 14.24
C ALA A 182 -13.01 -13.64 12.92
N ALA A 183 -13.93 -13.19 12.06
CA ALA A 183 -14.14 -13.81 10.76
C ALA A 183 -12.88 -13.72 9.85
N MET A 184 -12.14 -12.61 9.89
CA MET A 184 -10.88 -12.48 9.14
C MET A 184 -9.77 -13.40 9.67
N GLN A 185 -9.78 -13.72 10.96
CA GLN A 185 -8.78 -14.58 11.61
C GLN A 185 -9.09 -16.08 11.44
N GLU A 186 -10.35 -16.44 11.20
CA GLU A 186 -10.80 -17.83 11.12
C GLU A 186 -10.09 -18.61 9.99
N SER A 187 -10.07 -18.06 8.78
CA SER A 187 -9.45 -18.71 7.63
C SER A 187 -9.17 -17.73 6.49
N PHE A 188 -8.28 -18.13 5.58
CA PHE A 188 -8.05 -17.38 4.34
C PHE A 188 -9.34 -17.16 3.53
N GLN A 189 -10.22 -18.17 3.47
CA GLN A 189 -11.47 -18.08 2.71
C GLN A 189 -12.48 -17.12 3.35
N ALA A 190 -12.56 -17.10 4.68
CA ALA A 190 -13.42 -16.16 5.39
C ALA A 190 -12.95 -14.70 5.17
N LEU A 191 -11.63 -14.45 5.21
CA LEU A 191 -11.03 -13.17 4.85
C LEU A 191 -11.35 -12.75 3.40
N ALA A 192 -11.12 -13.65 2.44
CA ALA A 192 -11.37 -13.40 1.03
C ALA A 192 -12.85 -13.12 0.74
N GLY A 193 -13.76 -13.91 1.33
CA GLY A 193 -15.21 -13.73 1.20
C GLY A 193 -15.71 -12.42 1.81
N LEU A 194 -15.16 -12.01 2.96
CA LEU A 194 -15.47 -10.70 3.54
C LEU A 194 -15.02 -9.55 2.62
N ARG A 195 -13.81 -9.65 2.06
CA ARG A 195 -13.31 -8.68 1.07
C ARG A 195 -14.24 -8.57 -0.14
N GLU A 196 -14.68 -9.70 -0.68
CA GLU A 196 -15.54 -9.73 -1.87
C GLU A 196 -16.87 -9.02 -1.61
N ARG A 197 -17.55 -9.39 -0.53
CA ARG A 197 -18.81 -8.76 -0.11
C ARG A 197 -18.70 -7.25 0.07
N LEU A 198 -17.66 -6.78 0.76
CA LEU A 198 -17.42 -5.35 0.95
C LEU A 198 -17.14 -4.63 -0.38
N GLY A 199 -16.50 -5.31 -1.34
CA GLY A 199 -16.32 -4.81 -2.70
C GLY A 199 -17.64 -4.58 -3.41
N VAL A 200 -18.54 -5.57 -3.37
CA VAL A 200 -19.89 -5.48 -3.95
C VAL A 200 -20.69 -4.34 -3.32
N GLU A 201 -20.68 -4.23 -1.98
CA GLU A 201 -21.36 -3.13 -1.27
C GLU A 201 -20.85 -1.75 -1.70
N ALA A 202 -19.52 -1.61 -1.84
CA ALA A 202 -18.90 -0.35 -2.24
C ALA A 202 -19.23 0.04 -3.70
N ASP A 203 -19.31 -0.93 -4.60
CA ASP A 203 -19.66 -0.70 -6.00
C ASP A 203 -21.14 -0.33 -6.15
N GLN A 204 -22.04 -0.98 -5.40
CA GLN A 204 -23.46 -0.63 -5.35
C GLN A 204 -23.66 0.81 -4.85
N ALA A 205 -22.98 1.19 -3.76
CA ALA A 205 -23.05 2.54 -3.22
C ALA A 205 -22.63 3.63 -4.23
N ARG A 206 -21.69 3.31 -5.12
CA ARG A 206 -21.24 4.21 -6.21
C ARG A 206 -22.20 4.20 -7.41
N GLY A 207 -22.79 3.05 -7.73
CA GLY A 207 -23.74 2.90 -8.82
C GLY A 207 -25.04 3.68 -8.59
N CYS A 208 -25.50 3.78 -7.34
CA CYS A 208 -26.70 4.55 -6.97
C CYS A 208 -26.47 6.07 -6.87
N GLN A 209 -25.24 6.56 -7.03
CA GLN A 209 -24.90 8.00 -6.98
C GLN A 209 -24.81 8.65 -8.37
N ARG A 210 -25.30 7.98 -9.43
CA ARG A 210 -25.34 8.50 -10.81
C ARG A 210 -26.75 8.86 -11.23
#